data_AF-A0A970RQX9-F1
#
_entry.id   AF-A0A970RQX9-F1
#
_cell.length_a   1.000
_cell.length_b   1.000
_cell.length_c   1.000
_cell.angle_alpha   90.00
_cell.angle_beta   90.00
_cell.angle_gamma   90.00
#
_symmetry.space_group_name_H-M   'P 1'
#
loop_
_entity.id
_entity.type
_entity.pdbx_description
1 polymer ?
#
loop_
_entity_poly.entity_id
_entity_poly.type
_entity_poly.pdbx_seq_one_letter_code
_entity_poly.pdbx_strand_id
1 'polypeptide(L)'
;MTDTQNEKGEDATWSMTGEDGRETQINLEFEEAMAETESKLRMFGLELKRIAERLPKHADTRRLCLKAARILGESSLRDEMMRTRKLPVKALSILSGIPIKTIEKNRAAIVFYEAILSCGPESVRYYARAFEEEKK
;
A
#
# COMPACT_ATOMS: atom_id res chain seq x y z
N MET A 1 -43.47 22.32 -47.85
CA MET A 1 -44.14 22.21 -46.54
C MET A 1 -43.54 21.00 -45.85
N THR A 2 -42.87 21.26 -44.71
CA THR A 2 -42.27 20.34 -43.71
C THR A 2 -41.26 19.33 -44.26
N ASP A 3 -39.94 19.51 -44.17
CA ASP A 3 -39.10 19.90 -43.01
C ASP A 3 -39.56 19.24 -41.70
N THR A 4 -39.00 18.07 -41.40
CA THR A 4 -38.89 17.54 -40.03
C THR A 4 -37.63 16.68 -39.96
N GLN A 5 -36.52 17.38 -39.79
CA GLN A 5 -35.54 17.20 -38.72
C GLN A 5 -35.23 15.77 -38.25
N ASN A 6 -34.01 15.39 -38.62
CA ASN A 6 -33.03 14.58 -37.89
C ASN A 6 -33.10 14.75 -36.36
N GLU A 7 -33.54 13.71 -35.64
CA GLU A 7 -33.49 13.59 -34.17
C GLU A 7 -32.80 12.27 -33.73
N LYS A 8 -31.60 11.99 -34.26
CA LYS A 8 -30.77 10.86 -33.77
C LYS A 8 -29.31 11.26 -33.54
N GLY A 9 -29.11 12.44 -32.97
CA GLY A 9 -27.76 13.01 -32.76
C GLY A 9 -27.35 13.23 -31.32
N GLU A 10 -28.27 13.31 -30.36
CA GLU A 10 -27.95 13.95 -29.06
C GLU A 10 -27.95 13.01 -27.85
N ASP A 11 -28.42 11.76 -28.00
CA ASP A 11 -28.51 10.80 -26.88
C ASP A 11 -27.22 10.01 -26.61
N ALA A 12 -26.21 10.09 -27.50
CA ALA A 12 -24.99 9.30 -27.37
C ALA A 12 -23.90 9.96 -26.50
N THR A 13 -24.09 11.23 -26.12
CA THR A 13 -23.04 12.03 -25.47
C THR A 13 -23.19 12.15 -23.95
N TRP A 14 -24.33 11.79 -23.38
CA TRP A 14 -24.57 11.88 -21.93
C TRP A 14 -24.28 10.57 -21.15
N SER A 15 -24.09 9.44 -21.84
CA SER A 15 -23.86 8.14 -21.20
C SER A 15 -22.40 7.83 -20.87
N MET A 16 -21.43 8.67 -21.27
CA MET A 16 -20.00 8.48 -20.97
C MET A 16 -19.50 9.20 -19.70
N THR A 17 -20.38 9.90 -18.97
CA THR A 17 -19.98 10.69 -17.78
C THR A 17 -20.81 10.39 -16.53
N GLY A 18 -21.31 9.17 -16.39
CA GLY A 18 -22.02 8.72 -15.18
C GLY A 18 -21.51 7.35 -14.77
N GLU A 19 -20.85 7.27 -13.61
CA GLU A 19 -20.41 6.04 -12.92
C GLU A 19 -19.24 5.28 -13.58
N ASP A 20 -19.32 4.92 -14.86
CA ASP A 20 -18.31 4.10 -15.56
C ASP A 20 -16.92 4.78 -15.64
N GLY A 21 -16.91 6.09 -15.92
CA GLY A 21 -15.67 6.87 -15.93
C GLY A 21 -15.04 7.04 -14.54
N ARG A 22 -15.83 7.06 -13.46
CA ARG A 22 -15.30 7.15 -12.08
C ARG A 22 -14.71 5.82 -11.63
N GLU A 23 -15.39 4.72 -11.94
CA GLU A 23 -14.89 3.37 -11.66
C GLU A 23 -13.59 3.11 -12.40
N THR A 24 -13.52 3.48 -13.68
CA THR A 24 -12.30 3.39 -14.49
C THR A 24 -11.15 4.19 -13.86
N GLN A 25 -11.41 5.42 -13.40
CA GLN A 25 -10.41 6.25 -12.75
C GLN A 25 -9.91 5.65 -11.43
N ILE A 26 -10.82 5.14 -10.59
CA ILE A 26 -10.46 4.49 -9.31
C ILE A 26 -9.61 3.24 -9.56
N ASN A 27 -9.96 2.44 -10.56
CA ASN A 27 -9.20 1.25 -10.93
C ASN A 27 -7.78 1.62 -11.38
N LEU A 28 -7.64 2.66 -12.19
CA LEU A 28 -6.34 3.16 -12.61
C LEU A 28 -5.48 3.62 -11.42
N GLU A 29 -6.03 4.42 -10.52
CA GLU A 29 -5.32 4.89 -9.31
C GLU A 29 -4.88 3.73 -8.42
N PHE A 30 -5.71 2.69 -8.31
CA PHE A 30 -5.37 1.48 -7.57
C PHE A 30 -4.23 0.71 -8.24
N GLU A 31 -4.29 0.51 -9.56
CA GLU A 31 -3.25 -0.18 -10.33
C GLU A 31 -1.90 0.56 -10.24
N GLU A 32 -1.91 1.89 -10.37
CA GLU A 32 -0.72 2.73 -10.25
C GLU A 32 -0.08 2.61 -8.86
N ALA A 33 -0.88 2.72 -7.79
CA ALA A 33 -0.41 2.58 -6.42
C ALA A 33 0.13 1.18 -6.12
N MET A 34 -0.48 0.13 -6.69
CA MET A 34 0.02 -1.23 -6.59
C MET A 34 1.34 -1.41 -7.34
N ALA A 35 1.47 -0.84 -8.55
CA ALA A 35 2.71 -0.88 -9.32
C ALA A 35 3.85 -0.15 -8.59
N GLU A 36 3.57 1.00 -7.96
CA GLU A 36 4.57 1.71 -7.15
C GLU A 36 5.00 0.89 -5.92
N THR A 37 4.03 0.25 -5.25
CA THR A 37 4.30 -0.66 -4.14
C THR A 37 5.19 -1.82 -4.55
N GLU A 38 4.90 -2.48 -5.68
CA GLU A 38 5.74 -3.55 -6.21
C GLU A 38 7.14 -3.06 -6.58
N SER A 39 7.25 -1.91 -7.22
CA SER A 39 8.53 -1.30 -7.58
C SER A 39 9.39 -1.07 -6.33
N LYS A 40 8.80 -0.52 -5.27
CA LYS A 40 9.48 -0.33 -3.98
C LYS A 40 9.92 -1.66 -3.37
N LEU A 41 9.08 -2.69 -3.36
CA LEU A 41 9.44 -4.02 -2.86
C LEU A 41 10.62 -4.62 -3.62
N ARG A 42 10.65 -4.47 -4.95
CA ARG A 42 11.73 -4.99 -5.79
C ARG A 42 13.08 -4.36 -5.47
N MET A 43 13.12 -3.10 -5.02
CA MET A 43 14.36 -2.46 -4.55
C MET A 43 15.02 -3.20 -3.37
N PHE A 44 14.24 -3.98 -2.61
CA PHE A 44 14.70 -4.80 -1.49
C PHE A 44 14.85 -6.28 -1.85
N GLY A 45 14.75 -6.63 -3.13
CA GLY A 45 14.77 -8.03 -3.59
C GLY A 45 13.53 -8.81 -3.15
N LEU A 46 12.41 -8.13 -2.93
CA LEU A 46 11.15 -8.74 -2.51
C LEU A 46 10.15 -8.77 -3.66
N GLU A 47 9.39 -9.86 -3.74
CA GLU A 47 8.29 -10.04 -4.69
C GLU A 47 6.98 -10.16 -3.88
N LEU A 48 5.95 -9.39 -4.28
CA LEU A 48 4.67 -9.33 -3.57
C LEU A 48 4.06 -10.72 -3.34
N LYS A 49 4.00 -11.55 -4.38
CA LYS A 49 3.48 -12.93 -4.32
C LYS A 49 4.19 -13.79 -3.27
N ARG A 50 5.52 -13.70 -3.20
CA ARG A 50 6.32 -14.47 -2.22
C ARG A 50 6.18 -13.95 -0.80
N ILE A 51 5.97 -12.64 -0.63
CA ILE A 51 5.73 -12.05 0.69
C ILE A 51 4.36 -12.51 1.21
N ALA A 52 3.32 -12.47 0.38
CA ALA A 52 1.96 -12.84 0.77
C ALA A 52 1.90 -14.24 1.40
N GLU A 53 2.64 -15.20 0.84
CA GLU A 53 2.76 -16.58 1.37
C GLU A 53 3.47 -16.68 2.72
N ARG A 54 4.28 -15.67 3.08
CA ARG A 54 5.16 -15.64 4.26
C ARG A 54 4.75 -14.61 5.30
N LEU A 55 3.63 -13.90 5.09
CA LEU A 55 3.13 -12.94 6.08
C LEU A 55 2.78 -13.66 7.40
N PRO A 56 2.95 -12.99 8.55
CA PRO A 56 2.65 -13.59 9.84
C PRO A 56 1.18 -14.04 9.95
N LYS A 57 0.96 -15.29 10.36
CA LYS A 57 -0.39 -15.89 10.51
C LYS A 57 -1.19 -15.25 11.65
N HIS A 58 -0.52 -14.89 12.74
CA HIS A 58 -1.17 -14.31 13.91
C HIS A 58 -1.35 -12.79 13.75
N ALA A 59 -2.55 -12.31 14.08
CA ALA A 59 -2.91 -10.89 13.99
C ALA A 59 -1.97 -10.00 14.80
N ASP A 60 -1.62 -10.41 16.02
CA ASP A 60 -0.75 -9.64 16.92
C ASP A 60 0.64 -9.43 16.30
N THR A 61 1.19 -10.44 15.61
CA THR A 61 2.46 -10.29 14.90
C THR A 61 2.34 -9.36 13.70
N ARG A 62 1.23 -9.40 12.96
CA ARG A 62 0.99 -8.45 11.85
C ARG A 62 0.89 -7.01 12.37
N ARG A 63 0.15 -6.77 13.46
CA ARG A 63 0.05 -5.45 14.10
C ARG A 63 1.42 -4.94 14.56
N LEU A 64 2.23 -5.82 15.15
CA LEU A 64 3.59 -5.48 15.54
C LEU A 64 4.47 -5.10 14.33
N CYS A 65 4.32 -5.79 13.20
CA CYS A 65 5.04 -5.44 11.97
C CYS A 65 4.58 -4.11 11.37
N LEU A 66 3.26 -3.84 11.37
CA LEU A 66 2.68 -2.56 10.94
C LEU A 66 3.18 -1.41 11.81
N LYS A 67 3.17 -1.58 13.14
CA LYS A 67 3.73 -0.61 14.06
C LYS A 67 5.20 -0.32 13.75
N ALA A 68 6.01 -1.35 13.52
CA ALA A 68 7.41 -1.17 13.15
C ALA A 68 7.56 -0.42 11.82
N ALA A 69 6.73 -0.73 10.82
CA ALA A 69 6.72 -0.09 9.51
C ALA A 69 6.32 1.40 9.59
N ARG A 70 5.31 1.72 10.39
CA ARG A 70 4.87 3.10 10.63
C ARG A 70 5.96 3.92 11.30
N ILE A 71 6.54 3.42 12.40
CA ILE A 71 7.64 4.07 13.12
C ILE A 71 8.87 4.26 12.21
N LEU A 72 9.19 3.25 11.39
CA LEU A 72 10.24 3.35 10.39
C LEU A 72 9.97 4.49 9.42
N GLY A 73 8.76 4.56 8.85
CA GLY A 73 8.35 5.56 7.88
C GLY A 73 8.31 7.00 8.40
N GLU A 74 8.02 7.19 9.68
CA GLU A 74 7.98 8.49 10.38
C GLU A 74 9.37 8.98 10.84
N SER A 75 10.41 8.15 10.68
CA SER A 75 11.76 8.43 11.18
C SER A 75 12.79 8.56 10.05
N SER A 76 13.96 9.13 10.38
CA SER A 76 15.11 9.17 9.46
C SER A 76 15.63 7.79 9.04
N LEU A 77 15.20 6.72 9.73
CA LEU A 77 15.56 5.34 9.40
C LEU A 77 14.98 4.91 8.05
N ARG A 78 13.90 5.55 7.57
CA ARG A 78 13.37 5.32 6.23
C ARG A 78 14.40 5.67 5.16
N ASP A 79 15.03 6.82 5.28
CA ASP A 79 16.03 7.27 4.30
C ASP A 79 17.27 6.38 4.33
N GLU A 80 17.69 5.94 5.52
CA GLU A 80 18.73 4.94 5.68
C GLU A 80 18.35 3.63 4.98
N MET A 81 17.13 3.14 5.20
CA MET A 81 16.63 1.92 4.56
C MET A 81 16.63 2.05 3.03
N MET A 82 16.15 3.17 2.51
CA MET A 82 16.08 3.43 1.07
C MET A 82 17.47 3.53 0.43
N ARG A 83 18.43 4.17 1.12
CA ARG A 83 19.81 4.30 0.66
C ARG A 83 20.57 2.97 0.69
N THR A 84 20.41 2.19 1.76
CA THR A 84 21.17 0.95 1.97
C THR A 84 20.51 -0.29 1.37
N ARG A 85 19.23 -0.18 0.98
CA ARG A 85 18.37 -1.30 0.58
C ARG A 85 18.25 -2.39 1.66
N LYS A 86 18.41 -2.01 2.91
CA LYS A 86 18.38 -2.91 4.08
C LYS A 86 17.59 -2.28 5.21
N LEU A 87 16.79 -3.10 5.90
CA LEU A 87 16.08 -2.65 7.09
C LEU A 87 17.10 -2.32 8.21
N PRO A 88 17.11 -1.12 8.80
CA PRO A 88 18.00 -0.75 9.90
C PRO A 88 17.53 -1.39 11.21
N VAL A 89 17.65 -2.72 11.31
CA VAL A 89 17.06 -3.57 12.36
C VAL A 89 17.36 -3.07 13.77
N LYS A 90 18.64 -2.79 14.07
CA LYS A 90 19.05 -2.39 15.43
C LYS A 90 18.47 -1.05 15.82
N ALA A 91 18.56 -0.05 14.94
CA ALA A 91 18.01 1.27 15.19
C ALA A 91 16.48 1.24 15.29
N LEU A 92 15.83 0.47 14.42
CA LEU A 92 14.38 0.29 14.46
C LEU A 92 13.93 -0.43 15.73
N SER A 93 14.70 -1.40 16.22
CA SER A 93 14.42 -2.10 17.49
C SER A 93 14.44 -1.12 18.67
N ILE A 94 15.47 -0.27 18.74
CA ILE A 94 15.59 0.75 19.79
C ILE A 94 14.41 1.72 19.71
N LEU A 95 14.09 2.23 18.53
CA LEU A 95 13.05 3.24 18.34
C LEU A 95 11.65 2.70 18.60
N SER A 96 11.36 1.46 18.20
CA SER A 96 10.03 0.86 18.32
C SER A 96 9.78 0.11 19.64
N GLY A 97 10.85 -0.21 20.38
CA GLY A 97 10.81 -1.11 21.55
C GLY A 97 10.57 -2.59 21.18
N ILE A 98 10.57 -2.93 19.89
CA ILE A 98 10.35 -4.31 19.43
C ILE A 98 11.68 -5.07 19.46
N PRO A 99 11.75 -6.32 19.98
CA PRO A 99 12.98 -7.08 20.01
C PRO A 99 13.62 -7.28 18.62
N ILE A 100 14.95 -7.16 18.54
CA ILE A 100 15.74 -7.39 17.31
C ILE A 100 15.34 -8.69 16.60
N LYS A 101 15.28 -9.80 17.34
CA LYS A 101 14.91 -11.12 16.80
C LYS A 101 13.54 -11.12 16.11
N THR A 102 12.60 -10.33 16.63
CA THR A 102 11.26 -10.21 16.06
C THR A 102 11.29 -9.40 14.76
N ILE A 103 12.05 -8.31 14.71
CA ILE A 103 12.23 -7.50 13.50
C ILE A 103 12.95 -8.32 12.41
N GLU A 104 14.03 -9.02 12.74
CA GLU A 104 14.79 -9.83 11.77
C GLU A 104 13.95 -10.93 11.14
N LYS A 105 13.17 -11.65 11.97
CA LYS A 105 12.27 -12.71 11.54
C LYS A 105 11.19 -12.20 10.59
N ASN A 106 10.70 -10.98 10.82
CA ASN A 106 9.58 -10.41 10.07
C ASN A 106 10.00 -9.28 9.12
N ARG A 107 11.30 -9.11 8.82
CA ARG A 107 11.82 -7.97 8.06
C ARG A 107 11.12 -7.74 6.71
N ALA A 108 10.79 -8.82 6.00
CA ALA A 108 10.09 -8.74 4.71
C ALA A 108 8.66 -8.21 4.89
N ALA A 109 7.97 -8.62 5.96
CA ALA A 109 6.65 -8.10 6.27
C ALA A 109 6.71 -6.62 6.70
N ILE A 110 7.74 -6.21 7.45
CA ILE A 110 7.92 -4.81 7.85
C ILE A 110 8.16 -3.91 6.63
N VAL A 111 9.06 -4.31 5.71
CA VAL A 111 9.29 -3.59 4.46
C VAL A 111 8.03 -3.54 3.60
N PHE A 112 7.28 -4.64 3.54
CA PHE A 112 6.00 -4.69 2.84
C PHE A 112 4.97 -3.71 3.40
N TYR A 113 4.79 -3.69 4.73
CA TYR A 113 3.86 -2.75 5.34
C TYR A 113 4.33 -1.31 5.20
N GLU A 114 5.63 -1.01 5.22
CA GLU A 114 6.13 0.35 4.96
C GLU A 114 5.83 0.78 3.52
N ALA A 115 5.99 -0.13 2.55
CA ALA A 115 5.64 0.14 1.16
C ALA A 115 4.13 0.43 1.02
N ILE A 116 3.28 -0.40 1.63
CA ILE A 116 1.83 -0.18 1.65
C ILE A 116 1.48 1.18 2.28
N LEU A 117 2.03 1.48 3.46
CA LEU A 117 1.72 2.73 4.17
C LEU A 117 2.20 3.98 3.43
N SER A 118 3.25 3.87 2.62
CA SER A 118 3.87 5.02 1.94
C SER A 118 3.37 5.25 0.51
N CYS A 119 3.03 4.21 -0.25
CA CYS A 119 2.59 4.32 -1.64
C CYS A 119 1.47 3.35 -2.04
N GLY A 120 0.98 2.50 -1.14
CA GLY A 120 -0.10 1.55 -1.45
C GLY A 120 -1.45 2.25 -1.66
N PRO A 121 -2.45 1.58 -2.25
CA PRO A 121 -3.76 2.20 -2.49
C PRO A 121 -4.39 2.77 -1.23
N GLU A 122 -5.07 3.92 -1.31
CA GLU A 122 -5.59 4.64 -0.13
C GLU A 122 -6.53 3.77 0.73
N SER A 123 -7.40 2.99 0.10
CA SER A 123 -8.30 2.05 0.79
C SER A 123 -7.53 1.01 1.62
N VAL A 124 -6.39 0.52 1.09
CA VAL A 124 -5.53 -0.45 1.77
C VAL A 124 -4.74 0.23 2.90
N ARG A 125 -4.27 1.47 2.69
CA ARG A 125 -3.63 2.28 3.75
C ARG A 125 -4.57 2.53 4.92
N TYR A 126 -5.81 2.91 4.63
CA TYR A 126 -6.86 3.11 5.62
C TYR A 126 -7.08 1.84 6.45
N TYR A 127 -7.25 0.69 5.79
CA TYR A 127 -7.39 -0.59 6.48
C TYR A 127 -6.17 -0.93 7.35
N ALA A 128 -4.96 -0.73 6.82
CA ALA A 128 -3.73 -1.04 7.55
C ALA A 128 -3.59 -0.22 8.85
N ARG A 129 -3.96 1.07 8.81
CA ARG A 129 -3.96 1.95 10.00
C ARG A 129 -5.02 1.53 11.00
N ALA A 130 -6.27 1.34 10.55
CA ALA A 130 -7.35 0.88 11.42
C ALA A 130 -7.01 -0.46 12.11
N PHE A 131 -6.41 -1.39 11.36
CA PHE A 131 -6.00 -2.69 11.90
C PHE A 131 -4.88 -2.60 12.94
N GLU A 132 -3.96 -1.62 12.83
CA GLU A 132 -2.95 -1.35 13.85
C GLU A 132 -3.59 -0.81 15.15
N GLU A 133 -4.59 0.06 15.02
CA GLU A 133 -5.23 0.79 16.13
C GLU A 133 -6.24 -0.03 16.93
N GLU A 134 -6.79 -1.11 16.36
CA GLU A 134 -7.70 -2.03 17.06
C GLU A 134 -7.05 -2.63 18.32
N LYS A 135 -7.30 -2.01 19.47
CA LYS A 135 -6.98 -2.57 20.79
C LYS A 135 -7.87 -3.80 21.03
N LYS A 136 -7.23 -4.95 21.30
CA LYS A 136 -7.89 -6.04 22.02
C LYS A 136 -7.82 -5.74 23.51
#